data_AF-A0A846H779-F1
#
_entry.id   AF-A0A846H779-F1
#
_cell.length_a   1.000
_cell.length_b   1.000
_cell.length_c   1.000
_cell.angle_alpha   90.00
_cell.angle_beta   90.00
_cell.angle_gamma   90.00
#
_symmetry.space_group_name_H-M   'P 1'
#
loop_
_entity.id
_entity.type
_entity.pdbx_description
1 polymer ?
#
loop_
_entity_poly.entity_id
_entity_poly.type
_entity_poly.pdbx_seq_one_letter_code
_entity_poly.pdbx_strand_id
1 'polypeptide(L)'
;MKKIFRYLSFAFISTVLTATPSIAADQIAFYYPPFGEFTLSTDSLETFAKEGKITKDFAFYAERATPQQLAQLRELLQQKFKVTPTLVSQFSYSPLGEKVVQRLGELIQTDKQQNGFYAIRGALILAATDPQGLTVVNVLRRFPSNSVRINFTEGLQVVSNLTDLLKRRDAIVAFIQKEANAEAQAAKIDFSKQPDLRSPGNFRFSKITLELKDQTRDRRLPVDLYLPQGGQGGQGGQGGQGGQGGNLSPLIVISHGVASDRFAFVYLAQHLASYGFAVAALEHPGSNAQRFQRYFAGLAGPPEPTELINRPLDVKFVLNELQRLEKSDPRMQGKLNFQQVGAFGHSYGGYTVFTLAGAKINFGQIRQDCNPNKSLNLSVFLQCRANELTSANYPLKDDRIKAAFTVNPFVSSIFGESQVRQIKLPFMVVSGSQDIVTPTVPEQIRPFTWLGSKNKYLAVIENATHFTALAESTEDNGVLPIPPAFLGPPSKDAHSYLNALSVAFFQTYLLNRPEYQVYLQPAYAKYISKAPLNLSFLQSLTPEQLTPFVNGGKR
;
A
#
# COMPACT_ATOMS: atom_id res chain seq x y z
N MET A 1 -11.57 -73.53 2.29
CA MET A 1 -12.28 -73.26 1.03
C MET A 1 -13.78 -73.20 1.29
N LYS A 2 -14.45 -72.16 0.76
CA LYS A 2 -15.90 -72.06 0.52
C LYS A 2 -16.81 -71.94 1.76
N LYS A 3 -17.01 -70.70 2.26
CA LYS A 3 -18.32 -70.11 2.66
C LYS A 3 -18.28 -68.81 3.51
N ILE A 4 -17.20 -68.02 3.49
CA ILE A 4 -17.17 -66.68 4.15
C ILE A 4 -17.11 -65.50 3.15
N PHE A 5 -17.12 -65.77 1.83
CA PHE A 5 -16.98 -64.76 0.78
C PHE A 5 -18.30 -64.41 0.07
N ARG A 6 -19.42 -64.33 0.79
CA ARG A 6 -20.75 -64.07 0.18
C ARG A 6 -21.47 -62.80 0.66
N TYR A 7 -20.78 -61.92 1.38
CA TYR A 7 -21.35 -60.64 1.85
C TYR A 7 -20.44 -59.41 1.62
N LEU A 8 -19.45 -59.49 0.73
CA LEU A 8 -18.55 -58.37 0.42
C LEU A 8 -18.74 -57.75 -0.97
N SER A 9 -19.89 -58.01 -1.62
CA SER A 9 -20.12 -57.61 -3.02
C SER A 9 -21.34 -56.71 -3.26
N PHE A 10 -21.95 -56.14 -2.22
CA PHE A 10 -23.13 -55.24 -2.37
C PHE A 10 -23.08 -54.04 -1.41
N ALA A 11 -21.94 -53.36 -1.32
CA ALA A 11 -21.83 -52.05 -0.66
C ALA A 11 -21.08 -51.02 -1.52
N PHE A 12 -21.05 -51.24 -2.84
CA PHE A 12 -20.67 -50.24 -3.83
C PHE A 12 -21.86 -50.15 -4.80
N ILE A 13 -22.33 -48.93 -5.05
CA ILE A 13 -23.55 -48.59 -5.82
C ILE A 13 -24.84 -48.65 -4.97
N SER A 14 -25.05 -47.63 -4.14
CA SER A 14 -26.21 -46.72 -4.28
C SER A 14 -26.22 -45.69 -3.14
N THR A 15 -25.22 -44.83 -3.14
CA THR A 15 -25.41 -43.45 -2.65
C THR A 15 -25.18 -42.56 -3.85
N VAL A 16 -26.17 -42.55 -4.74
CA VAL A 16 -26.59 -41.27 -5.33
C VAL A 16 -26.99 -40.45 -4.10
N LEU A 17 -26.02 -39.72 -3.54
CA LEU A 17 -26.29 -38.58 -2.71
C LEU A 17 -27.18 -37.70 -3.60
N THR A 18 -28.49 -37.77 -3.35
CA THR A 18 -29.39 -36.70 -3.71
C THR A 18 -28.71 -35.45 -3.21
N ALA A 19 -28.13 -34.66 -4.12
CA ALA A 19 -27.68 -33.33 -3.80
C ALA A 19 -28.92 -32.63 -3.27
N THR A 20 -29.04 -32.55 -1.94
CA THR A 20 -30.03 -31.69 -1.31
C THR A 20 -29.83 -30.33 -1.95
N PRO A 21 -30.88 -29.68 -2.49
CA PRO A 21 -30.73 -28.38 -3.13
C PRO A 21 -29.92 -27.53 -2.16
N SER A 22 -28.75 -27.06 -2.61
CA SER A 22 -27.89 -26.27 -1.75
C SER A 22 -28.72 -25.07 -1.31
N ILE A 23 -28.94 -24.93 0.00
CA ILE A 23 -29.64 -23.78 0.55
C ILE A 23 -28.86 -22.54 0.10
N ALA A 24 -29.45 -21.78 -0.80
CA ALA A 24 -28.94 -20.54 -1.34
C ALA A 24 -29.73 -19.39 -0.71
N ALA A 25 -29.11 -18.22 -0.57
CA ALA A 25 -29.88 -17.07 -0.09
C ALA A 25 -30.79 -16.57 -1.21
N ASP A 26 -32.09 -16.73 -0.98
CA ASP A 26 -33.14 -16.27 -1.88
C ASP A 26 -33.48 -14.79 -1.63
N GLN A 27 -33.05 -14.24 -0.50
CA GLN A 27 -33.29 -12.86 -0.11
C GLN A 27 -32.18 -12.26 0.77
N ILE A 28 -32.05 -10.94 0.71
CA ILE A 28 -31.34 -10.12 1.69
C ILE A 28 -32.36 -9.57 2.68
N ALA A 29 -32.08 -9.66 3.98
CA ALA A 29 -32.95 -9.16 5.02
C ALA A 29 -32.23 -8.17 5.94
N PHE A 30 -32.92 -7.14 6.43
CA PHE A 30 -32.39 -6.25 7.47
C PHE A 30 -33.51 -5.74 8.37
N TYR A 31 -33.20 -5.53 9.65
CA TYR A 31 -34.17 -5.02 10.62
C TYR A 31 -33.98 -3.53 10.85
N TYR A 32 -35.02 -2.74 10.65
CA TYR A 32 -35.02 -1.29 10.85
C TYR A 32 -35.98 -0.90 11.98
N PRO A 33 -35.51 -0.70 13.22
CA PRO A 33 -36.39 -0.31 14.33
C PRO A 33 -36.98 1.10 14.14
N PRO A 34 -38.25 1.36 14.53
CA PRO A 34 -39.28 0.41 14.99
C PRO A 34 -40.10 -0.24 13.85
N PHE A 35 -39.71 -0.04 12.59
CA PHE A 35 -40.48 -0.36 11.38
C PHE A 35 -40.47 -1.84 10.97
N GLY A 36 -39.66 -2.68 11.63
CA GLY A 36 -39.67 -4.13 11.44
C GLY A 36 -38.60 -4.63 10.46
N GLU A 37 -38.85 -5.82 9.90
CA GLU A 37 -37.95 -6.49 8.97
C GLU A 37 -38.26 -6.11 7.53
N PHE A 38 -37.21 -5.82 6.77
CA PHE A 38 -37.24 -5.51 5.35
C PHE A 38 -36.50 -6.61 4.59
N THR A 39 -37.05 -7.02 3.45
CA THR A 39 -36.48 -8.08 2.61
C THR A 39 -36.38 -7.62 1.16
N LEU A 40 -35.37 -8.10 0.45
CA LEU A 40 -35.21 -7.92 -0.99
C LEU A 40 -34.74 -9.23 -1.60
N SER A 41 -35.48 -9.76 -2.58
CA SER A 41 -35.13 -11.02 -3.23
C SER A 41 -33.85 -10.92 -4.07
N THR A 42 -33.05 -11.98 -4.04
CA THR A 42 -31.86 -12.12 -4.89
C THR A 42 -32.25 -12.11 -6.38
N ASP A 43 -33.43 -12.65 -6.74
CA ASP A 43 -33.99 -12.61 -8.09
C ASP A 43 -34.19 -11.18 -8.60
N SER A 44 -34.67 -10.28 -7.73
CA SER A 44 -34.89 -8.88 -8.10
C SER A 44 -33.59 -8.13 -8.31
N LEU A 45 -32.57 -8.39 -7.47
CA LEU A 45 -31.22 -7.85 -7.66
C LEU A 45 -30.55 -8.38 -8.93
N GLU A 46 -30.72 -9.67 -9.24
CA GLU A 46 -30.19 -10.28 -10.46
C GLU A 46 -30.87 -9.72 -11.72
N THR A 47 -32.20 -9.54 -11.68
CA THR A 47 -32.98 -8.91 -12.76
C THR A 47 -32.52 -7.48 -12.99
N PHE A 48 -32.32 -6.71 -11.91
CA PHE A 48 -31.80 -5.35 -12.01
C PHE A 48 -30.37 -5.32 -12.56
N ALA A 49 -29.50 -6.22 -12.10
CA ALA A 49 -28.13 -6.32 -12.60
C ALA A 49 -28.09 -6.62 -14.10
N LYS A 50 -28.81 -7.66 -14.56
CA LYS A 50 -28.79 -8.10 -15.96
C LYS A 50 -29.56 -7.15 -16.88
N GLU A 51 -30.80 -6.84 -16.53
CA GLU A 51 -31.74 -6.15 -17.43
C GLU A 51 -31.87 -4.66 -17.13
N GLY A 52 -31.54 -4.22 -15.92
CA GLY A 52 -31.80 -2.84 -15.46
C GLY A 52 -33.25 -2.61 -15.04
N LYS A 53 -34.05 -3.67 -15.00
CA LYS A 53 -35.47 -3.63 -14.67
C LYS A 53 -35.66 -3.56 -13.15
N ILE A 54 -36.45 -2.59 -12.70
CA ILE A 54 -36.90 -2.47 -11.31
C ILE A 54 -38.16 -3.34 -11.15
N THR A 55 -38.05 -4.41 -10.38
CA THR A 55 -39.18 -5.29 -10.05
C THR A 55 -40.08 -4.65 -9.00
N LYS A 56 -41.29 -5.19 -8.77
CA LYS A 56 -42.18 -4.72 -7.70
C LYS A 56 -41.54 -4.82 -6.31
N ASP A 57 -40.78 -5.88 -6.06
CA ASP A 57 -40.06 -6.12 -4.81
C ASP A 57 -38.89 -5.12 -4.63
N PHE A 58 -38.20 -4.77 -5.72
CA PHE A 58 -37.11 -3.79 -5.66
C PHE A 58 -37.59 -2.32 -5.68
N ALA A 59 -38.79 -2.04 -6.19
CA ALA A 59 -39.31 -0.69 -6.40
C ALA A 59 -39.28 0.16 -5.12
N PHE A 60 -39.67 -0.44 -3.98
CA PHE A 60 -39.65 0.24 -2.68
C PHE A 60 -38.26 0.81 -2.34
N TYR A 61 -37.19 0.06 -2.60
CA TYR A 61 -35.82 0.52 -2.33
C TYR A 61 -35.32 1.47 -3.41
N ALA A 62 -35.62 1.16 -4.68
CA ALA A 62 -35.13 1.93 -5.82
C ALA A 62 -35.68 3.37 -5.86
N GLU A 63 -36.95 3.57 -5.48
CA GLU A 63 -37.58 4.89 -5.40
C GLU A 63 -36.91 5.83 -4.39
N ARG A 64 -36.15 5.28 -3.43
CA ARG A 64 -35.45 6.03 -2.37
C ARG A 64 -33.98 6.30 -2.72
N ALA A 65 -33.51 5.83 -3.87
CA ALA A 65 -32.14 6.04 -4.35
C ALA A 65 -32.11 7.06 -5.50
N THR A 66 -31.02 7.81 -5.61
CA THR A 66 -30.80 8.70 -6.76
C THR A 66 -30.47 7.90 -8.02
N PRO A 67 -30.70 8.45 -9.23
CA PRO A 67 -30.31 7.78 -10.48
C PRO A 67 -28.83 7.39 -10.51
N GLN A 68 -27.96 8.21 -9.92
CA GLN A 68 -26.53 7.93 -9.81
C GLN A 68 -26.24 6.74 -8.87
N GLN A 69 -26.93 6.66 -7.73
CA GLN A 69 -26.80 5.54 -6.80
C GLN A 69 -27.28 4.22 -7.42
N LEU A 70 -28.38 4.26 -8.17
CA LEU A 70 -28.89 3.09 -8.89
C LEU A 70 -27.91 2.63 -9.99
N ALA A 71 -27.31 3.56 -10.73
CA ALA A 71 -26.30 3.25 -11.73
C ALA A 71 -25.06 2.60 -11.09
N GLN A 72 -24.54 3.17 -9.99
CA GLN A 72 -23.41 2.62 -9.25
C GLN A 72 -23.71 1.24 -8.65
N LEU A 73 -24.91 1.05 -8.09
CA LEU A 73 -25.34 -0.25 -7.59
C LEU A 73 -25.37 -1.28 -8.71
N ARG A 74 -25.93 -0.94 -9.87
CA ARG A 74 -25.97 -1.85 -11.02
C ARG A 74 -24.57 -2.21 -11.50
N GLU A 75 -23.68 -1.24 -11.61
CA GLU A 75 -22.27 -1.46 -11.97
C GLU A 75 -21.59 -2.41 -10.97
N LEU A 76 -21.78 -2.19 -9.66
CA LEU A 76 -21.25 -3.06 -8.61
C LEU A 76 -21.79 -4.49 -8.70
N LEU A 77 -23.09 -4.66 -8.96
CA LEU A 77 -23.71 -5.99 -9.11
C LEU A 77 -23.20 -6.74 -10.34
N GLN A 78 -22.84 -6.01 -11.41
CA GLN A 78 -22.28 -6.55 -12.65
C GLN A 78 -20.77 -6.79 -12.58
N GLN A 79 -20.07 -6.18 -11.62
CA GLN A 79 -18.62 -6.29 -11.50
C GLN A 79 -18.20 -7.75 -11.28
N LYS A 80 -17.49 -8.29 -12.26
CA LYS A 80 -16.88 -9.63 -12.20
C LYS A 80 -15.44 -9.54 -11.76
N PHE A 81 -15.14 -10.06 -10.57
CA PHE A 81 -13.77 -10.16 -10.08
C PHE A 81 -13.11 -11.39 -10.68
N LYS A 82 -12.05 -11.17 -11.48
CA LYS A 82 -11.22 -12.25 -12.04
C LYS A 82 -10.33 -12.81 -10.94
N VAL A 83 -10.84 -13.77 -10.19
CA VAL A 83 -10.10 -14.46 -9.12
C VAL A 83 -10.29 -15.96 -9.24
N THR A 84 -9.23 -16.72 -8.95
CA THR A 84 -9.32 -18.18 -8.92
C THR A 84 -9.91 -18.66 -7.58
N PRO A 85 -10.56 -19.83 -7.55
CA PRO A 85 -10.97 -20.47 -6.30
C PRO A 85 -9.83 -20.60 -5.29
N THR A 86 -8.63 -20.94 -5.78
CA THR A 86 -7.42 -21.07 -4.97
C THR A 86 -7.03 -19.74 -4.35
N LEU A 87 -7.06 -18.62 -5.09
CA LEU A 87 -6.76 -17.30 -4.55
C LEU A 87 -7.75 -16.92 -3.43
N VAL A 88 -9.05 -17.11 -3.68
CA VAL A 88 -10.09 -16.78 -2.69
C VAL A 88 -9.96 -17.65 -1.44
N SER A 89 -9.73 -18.96 -1.62
CA SER A 89 -9.48 -19.88 -0.53
C SER A 89 -8.24 -19.46 0.26
N GLN A 90 -7.08 -19.36 -0.38
CA GLN A 90 -5.81 -18.98 0.25
C GLN A 90 -5.93 -17.65 0.99
N PHE A 91 -6.54 -16.62 0.39
CA PHE A 91 -6.77 -15.36 1.09
C PHE A 91 -7.67 -15.55 2.32
N SER A 92 -8.84 -16.17 2.17
CA SER A 92 -9.84 -16.28 3.24
C SER A 92 -9.40 -17.13 4.44
N TYR A 93 -8.47 -18.07 4.24
CA TYR A 93 -7.83 -18.88 5.29
C TYR A 93 -6.52 -18.28 5.82
N SER A 94 -6.00 -17.24 5.18
CA SER A 94 -4.85 -16.50 5.69
C SER A 94 -5.20 -15.80 7.00
N PRO A 95 -4.27 -15.64 7.96
CA PRO A 95 -4.56 -14.89 9.18
C PRO A 95 -5.12 -13.48 8.95
N LEU A 96 -4.68 -12.79 7.89
CA LEU A 96 -5.21 -11.49 7.48
C LEU A 96 -6.66 -11.62 6.99
N GLY A 97 -6.90 -12.54 6.06
CA GLY A 97 -8.22 -12.77 5.48
C GLY A 97 -9.21 -13.32 6.49
N GLU A 98 -8.79 -14.10 7.48
CA GLU A 98 -9.66 -14.52 8.58
C GLU A 98 -10.20 -13.31 9.32
N LYS A 99 -9.34 -12.34 9.67
CA LYS A 99 -9.74 -11.11 10.36
C LYS A 99 -10.65 -10.24 9.49
N VAL A 100 -10.35 -10.11 8.20
CA VAL A 100 -11.18 -9.35 7.25
C VAL A 100 -12.56 -9.99 7.11
N VAL A 101 -12.63 -11.29 6.86
CA VAL A 101 -13.92 -12.01 6.69
C VAL A 101 -14.69 -12.05 8.01
N GLN A 102 -14.01 -12.15 9.15
CA GLN A 102 -14.64 -12.11 10.47
C GLN A 102 -15.30 -10.75 10.72
N ARG A 103 -14.62 -9.65 10.37
CA ARG A 103 -15.18 -8.30 10.45
C ARG A 103 -16.36 -8.10 9.49
N LEU A 104 -16.27 -8.64 8.26
CA LEU A 104 -17.42 -8.66 7.34
C LEU A 104 -18.59 -9.46 7.90
N GLY A 105 -18.32 -10.54 8.62
CA GLY A 105 -19.33 -11.38 9.26
C GLY A 105 -20.09 -10.69 10.41
N GLU A 106 -19.56 -9.61 10.98
CA GLU A 106 -20.29 -8.81 11.97
C GLU A 106 -21.40 -7.97 11.30
N LEU A 107 -21.19 -7.59 10.04
CA LEU A 107 -22.14 -6.88 9.19
C LEU A 107 -23.08 -7.83 8.44
N ILE A 108 -22.54 -8.90 7.86
CA ILE A 108 -23.26 -9.88 7.05
C ILE A 108 -23.43 -11.14 7.88
N GLN A 109 -24.65 -11.42 8.30
CA GLN A 109 -25.03 -12.48 9.23
C GLN A 109 -25.87 -13.57 8.56
N THR A 110 -25.96 -14.72 9.22
CA THR A 110 -26.88 -15.81 8.83
C THR A 110 -28.31 -15.55 9.32
N ASP A 111 -29.26 -16.40 8.93
CA ASP A 111 -30.67 -16.35 9.38
C ASP A 111 -30.80 -16.25 10.91
N LYS A 112 -29.87 -16.89 11.64
CA LYS A 112 -29.85 -16.94 13.11
C LYS A 112 -29.15 -15.73 13.75
N GLN A 113 -28.89 -14.67 12.98
CA GLN A 113 -28.16 -13.46 13.42
C GLN A 113 -26.76 -13.76 13.97
N GLN A 114 -26.17 -14.88 13.55
CA GLN A 114 -24.80 -15.24 13.90
C GLN A 114 -23.83 -14.58 12.92
N ASN A 115 -22.61 -14.31 13.39
CA ASN A 115 -21.55 -13.78 12.54
C ASN A 115 -21.40 -14.64 11.27
N GLY A 116 -21.48 -14.02 10.09
CA GLY A 116 -21.52 -14.74 8.82
C GLY A 116 -20.16 -15.25 8.33
N PHE A 117 -19.09 -15.17 9.12
CA PHE A 117 -17.74 -15.56 8.74
C PHE A 117 -17.65 -16.85 7.90
N TYR A 118 -18.18 -17.97 8.42
CA TYR A 118 -18.14 -19.25 7.71
C TYR A 118 -19.00 -19.25 6.45
N ALA A 119 -20.16 -18.57 6.50
CA ALA A 119 -21.09 -18.47 5.38
C ALA A 119 -20.51 -17.63 4.23
N ILE A 120 -19.94 -16.47 4.54
CA ILE A 120 -19.25 -15.59 3.60
C ILE A 120 -18.06 -16.33 2.98
N ARG A 121 -17.22 -16.97 3.81
CA ARG A 121 -16.05 -17.73 3.31
C ARG A 121 -16.49 -18.80 2.31
N GLY A 122 -17.48 -19.62 2.68
CA GLY A 122 -18.01 -20.67 1.81
C GLY A 122 -18.59 -20.10 0.51
N ALA A 123 -19.39 -19.04 0.61
CA ALA A 123 -20.02 -18.38 -0.53
C ALA A 123 -19.00 -17.80 -1.52
N LEU A 124 -17.95 -17.13 -1.03
CA LEU A 124 -16.89 -16.57 -1.85
C LEU A 124 -16.14 -17.69 -2.61
N ILE A 125 -15.79 -18.78 -1.92
CA ILE A 125 -15.07 -19.91 -2.53
C ILE A 125 -15.95 -20.57 -3.61
N LEU A 126 -17.21 -20.87 -3.28
CA LEU A 126 -18.15 -21.50 -4.23
C LEU A 126 -18.44 -20.58 -5.42
N ALA A 127 -18.63 -19.28 -5.21
CA ALA A 127 -18.85 -18.32 -6.29
C ALA A 127 -17.64 -18.19 -7.22
N ALA A 128 -16.42 -18.29 -6.68
CA ALA A 128 -15.20 -18.29 -7.50
C ALA A 128 -15.05 -19.57 -8.35
N THR A 129 -15.67 -20.69 -7.97
CA THR A 129 -15.69 -21.94 -8.76
C THR A 129 -16.76 -21.96 -9.85
N ASP A 130 -17.72 -21.04 -9.79
CA ASP A 130 -18.81 -20.94 -10.75
C ASP A 130 -18.33 -20.27 -12.06
N PRO A 131 -18.78 -20.71 -13.25
CA PRO A 131 -18.49 -20.04 -14.52
C PRO A 131 -18.88 -18.54 -14.57
N GLN A 132 -19.93 -18.14 -13.84
CA GLN A 132 -20.32 -16.74 -13.67
C GLN A 132 -19.22 -15.92 -12.97
N GLY A 133 -18.37 -16.58 -12.19
CA GLY A 133 -17.27 -16.02 -11.43
C GLY A 133 -17.73 -15.24 -10.20
N LEU A 134 -16.78 -14.56 -9.55
CA LEU A 134 -17.08 -13.83 -8.32
C LEU A 134 -17.80 -12.51 -8.66
N THR A 135 -19.12 -12.49 -8.49
CA THR A 135 -20.00 -11.31 -8.53
C THR A 135 -20.81 -11.23 -7.24
N VAL A 136 -21.33 -10.05 -6.88
CA VAL A 136 -22.16 -9.90 -5.68
C VAL A 136 -23.37 -10.85 -5.72
N VAL A 137 -24.06 -10.90 -6.86
CA VAL A 137 -25.24 -11.75 -7.06
C VAL A 137 -24.89 -13.23 -6.89
N ASN A 138 -23.79 -13.68 -7.49
CA ASN A 138 -23.39 -15.08 -7.39
C ASN A 138 -22.96 -15.44 -5.95
N VAL A 139 -22.30 -14.53 -5.22
CA VAL A 139 -21.99 -14.75 -3.80
C VAL A 139 -23.26 -14.92 -2.96
N LEU A 140 -24.30 -14.11 -3.20
CA LEU A 140 -25.59 -14.27 -2.51
C LEU A 140 -26.20 -15.66 -2.80
N ARG A 141 -26.19 -16.10 -4.06
CA ARG A 141 -26.68 -17.44 -4.47
C ARG A 141 -25.89 -18.60 -3.90
N ARG A 142 -24.64 -18.38 -3.47
CA ARG A 142 -23.80 -19.40 -2.84
C ARG A 142 -23.74 -19.28 -1.32
N PHE A 143 -24.49 -18.35 -0.74
CA PHE A 143 -24.54 -18.15 0.70
C PHE A 143 -25.37 -19.26 1.38
N PRO A 144 -24.82 -20.01 2.35
CA PRO A 144 -25.43 -21.21 2.91
C PRO A 144 -26.51 -20.90 3.98
N SER A 145 -27.51 -20.10 3.62
CA SER A 145 -28.61 -19.64 4.48
C SER A 145 -29.79 -19.24 3.60
N ASN A 146 -31.04 -19.30 4.09
CA ASN A 146 -32.20 -18.89 3.28
C ASN A 146 -32.21 -17.38 3.03
N SER A 147 -31.67 -16.61 3.97
CA SER A 147 -31.47 -15.17 3.87
C SER A 147 -30.04 -14.75 4.24
N VAL A 148 -29.57 -13.69 3.59
CA VAL A 148 -28.41 -12.93 4.06
C VAL A 148 -28.91 -11.81 4.94
N ARG A 149 -28.64 -11.85 6.25
CA ARG A 149 -29.07 -10.79 7.17
C ARG A 149 -28.01 -9.71 7.25
N ILE A 150 -28.38 -8.45 7.04
CA ILE A 150 -27.50 -7.32 7.28
C ILE A 150 -27.77 -6.79 8.68
N ASN A 151 -26.75 -6.77 9.52
CA ASN A 151 -26.78 -6.13 10.82
C ASN A 151 -26.88 -4.62 10.61
N PHE A 152 -28.11 -4.11 10.66
CA PHE A 152 -28.39 -2.71 10.34
C PHE A 152 -27.70 -1.73 11.30
N THR A 153 -27.65 -2.06 12.60
CA THR A 153 -26.98 -1.22 13.60
C THR A 153 -25.48 -1.13 13.34
N GLU A 154 -24.81 -2.27 13.09
CA GLU A 154 -23.39 -2.27 12.71
C GLU A 154 -23.19 -1.54 11.37
N GLY A 155 -24.08 -1.76 10.40
CA GLY A 155 -24.06 -1.09 9.10
C GLY A 155 -24.11 0.44 9.22
N LEU A 156 -25.04 0.96 10.03
CA LEU A 156 -25.14 2.39 10.30
C LEU A 156 -23.87 2.94 10.96
N GLN A 157 -23.31 2.23 11.94
CA GLN A 157 -22.08 2.64 12.60
C GLN A 157 -20.90 2.67 11.63
N VAL A 158 -20.74 1.63 10.80
CA VAL A 158 -19.71 1.57 9.76
C VAL A 158 -19.83 2.71 8.76
N VAL A 159 -21.05 2.96 8.25
CA VAL A 159 -21.31 4.05 7.29
C VAL A 159 -21.06 5.42 7.92
N SER A 160 -21.52 5.66 9.14
CA SER A 160 -21.28 6.92 9.85
C SER A 160 -19.78 7.15 10.08
N ASN A 161 -19.07 6.13 10.58
CA ASN A 161 -17.63 6.20 10.83
C ASN A 161 -16.85 6.45 9.54
N LEU A 162 -17.17 5.76 8.45
CA LEU A 162 -16.52 5.96 7.15
C LEU A 162 -16.79 7.37 6.61
N THR A 163 -18.04 7.83 6.67
CA THR A 163 -18.43 9.17 6.22
C THR A 163 -17.66 10.24 6.99
N ASP A 164 -17.56 10.11 8.31
CA ASP A 164 -16.81 11.04 9.14
C ASP A 164 -15.31 10.99 8.82
N LEU A 165 -14.74 9.81 8.60
CA LEU A 165 -13.34 9.66 8.19
C LEU A 165 -13.06 10.33 6.85
N LEU A 166 -13.92 10.14 5.85
CA LEU A 166 -13.79 10.78 4.53
C LEU A 166 -13.95 12.30 4.61
N LYS A 167 -14.95 12.80 5.36
CA LYS A 167 -15.12 14.24 5.59
C LYS A 167 -13.90 14.86 6.27
N ARG A 168 -13.37 14.22 7.31
CA ARG A 168 -12.17 14.69 8.02
C ARG A 168 -10.95 14.68 7.11
N ARG A 169 -10.78 13.62 6.32
CA ARG A 169 -9.73 13.54 5.30
C ARG A 169 -9.82 14.72 4.35
N ASP A 170 -10.98 14.95 3.75
CA ASP A 170 -11.17 16.01 2.75
C ASP A 170 -10.92 17.39 3.37
N ALA A 171 -11.38 17.62 4.60
CA ALA A 171 -11.13 18.87 5.31
C ALA A 171 -9.64 19.09 5.62
N ILE A 172 -8.90 18.04 6.03
CA ILE A 172 -7.45 18.11 6.29
C ILE A 172 -6.68 18.34 4.99
N VAL A 173 -7.02 17.64 3.91
CA VAL A 173 -6.37 17.82 2.60
C VAL A 173 -6.62 19.23 2.08
N ALA A 174 -7.84 19.75 2.18
CA ALA A 174 -8.18 21.12 1.81
C ALA A 174 -7.43 22.15 2.68
N PHE A 175 -7.28 21.89 3.98
CA PHE A 175 -6.46 22.72 4.86
C PHE A 175 -5.00 22.76 4.43
N ILE A 176 -4.38 21.60 4.19
CA ILE A 176 -2.99 21.50 3.69
C ILE A 176 -2.82 22.25 2.37
N GLN A 177 -3.78 22.10 1.45
CA GLN A 177 -3.77 22.78 0.16
C GLN A 177 -3.84 24.31 0.35
N LYS A 178 -4.67 24.78 1.28
CA LYS A 178 -4.77 26.20 1.61
C LYS A 178 -3.46 26.75 2.17
N GLU A 179 -2.86 26.06 3.15
CA GLU A 179 -1.59 26.47 3.76
C GLU A 179 -0.46 26.48 2.71
N ALA A 180 -0.34 25.41 1.92
CA ALA A 180 0.68 25.32 0.87
C ALA A 180 0.52 26.44 -0.18
N ASN A 181 -0.71 26.78 -0.55
CA ASN A 181 -0.99 27.87 -1.47
C ASN A 181 -0.66 29.25 -0.89
N ALA A 182 -0.91 29.46 0.40
CA ALA A 182 -0.56 30.71 1.09
C ALA A 182 0.96 30.89 1.16
N GLU A 183 1.70 29.84 1.56
CA GLU A 183 3.16 29.86 1.58
C GLU A 183 3.76 30.04 0.17
N ALA A 184 3.17 29.43 -0.85
CA ALA A 184 3.63 29.55 -2.24
C ALA A 184 3.54 30.99 -2.77
N GLN A 185 2.52 31.77 -2.36
CA GLN A 185 2.35 33.16 -2.81
C GLN A 185 3.41 34.11 -2.24
N ALA A 186 4.05 33.75 -1.12
CA ALA A 186 5.09 34.57 -0.51
C ALA A 186 6.43 34.50 -1.26
N ALA A 187 6.65 33.45 -2.07
CA ALA A 187 7.89 33.25 -2.80
C ALA A 187 7.95 34.08 -4.09
N LYS A 188 9.09 34.71 -4.36
CA LYS A 188 9.33 35.54 -5.56
C LYS A 188 10.31 34.89 -6.54
N ILE A 189 10.21 33.57 -6.72
CA ILE A 189 11.15 32.81 -7.56
C ILE A 189 10.48 32.42 -8.88
N ASP A 190 11.16 32.74 -9.98
CA ASP A 190 10.76 32.37 -11.33
C ASP A 190 11.37 31.03 -11.73
N PHE A 191 10.62 29.94 -11.51
CA PHE A 191 11.08 28.58 -11.83
C PHE A 191 11.19 28.29 -13.33
N SER A 192 10.58 29.12 -14.20
CA SER A 192 10.74 28.95 -15.65
C SER A 192 12.17 29.22 -16.13
N LYS A 193 12.95 29.95 -15.31
CA LYS A 193 14.36 30.24 -15.54
C LYS A 193 15.31 29.29 -14.81
N GLN A 194 14.76 28.35 -14.04
CA GLN A 194 15.52 27.36 -13.29
C GLN A 194 15.55 26.03 -14.06
N PRO A 195 16.58 25.19 -13.87
CA PRO A 195 16.59 23.83 -14.39
C PRO A 195 15.32 23.04 -14.00
N ASP A 196 14.66 22.44 -14.99
CA ASP A 196 13.48 21.62 -14.73
C ASP A 196 13.88 20.22 -14.25
N LEU A 197 13.81 19.99 -12.94
CA LEU A 197 14.17 18.72 -12.31
C LEU A 197 13.26 17.53 -12.69
N ARG A 198 12.18 17.78 -13.42
CA ARG A 198 11.32 16.73 -14.00
C ARG A 198 11.97 16.08 -15.23
N SER A 199 12.87 16.78 -15.89
CA SER A 199 13.59 16.28 -17.07
C SER A 199 14.78 15.42 -16.65
N PRO A 200 15.18 14.40 -17.43
CA PRO A 200 16.38 13.62 -17.12
C PRO A 200 17.64 14.49 -16.99
N GLY A 201 18.55 14.10 -16.11
CA GLY A 201 19.83 14.76 -15.95
C GLY A 201 20.85 14.38 -17.04
N ASN A 202 22.07 14.88 -16.88
CA ASN A 202 23.11 14.82 -17.92
C ASN A 202 23.96 13.54 -17.89
N PHE A 203 23.83 12.69 -16.87
CA PHE A 203 24.60 11.46 -16.76
C PHE A 203 23.96 10.35 -17.58
N ARG A 204 24.77 9.63 -18.37
CA ARG A 204 24.40 8.29 -18.83
C ARG A 204 24.55 7.32 -17.67
N PHE A 205 23.92 6.15 -17.74
CA PHE A 205 24.07 5.12 -16.73
C PHE A 205 24.03 3.72 -17.34
N SER A 206 24.64 2.76 -16.64
CA SER A 206 24.50 1.32 -16.91
C SER A 206 23.70 0.66 -15.81
N LYS A 207 22.93 -0.38 -16.16
CA LYS A 207 22.28 -1.27 -15.21
C LYS A 207 23.12 -2.54 -15.03
N ILE A 208 23.35 -2.94 -13.78
CA ILE A 208 23.94 -4.22 -13.39
C ILE A 208 22.91 -4.95 -12.53
N THR A 209 22.51 -6.17 -12.91
CA THR A 209 21.70 -7.03 -12.05
C THR A 209 22.61 -7.95 -11.26
N LEU A 210 22.44 -7.97 -9.94
CA LEU A 210 23.17 -8.79 -8.99
C LEU A 210 22.21 -9.77 -8.32
N GLU A 211 22.66 -10.99 -8.09
CA GLU A 211 21.93 -12.00 -7.33
C GLU A 211 22.68 -12.25 -6.01
N LEU A 212 22.34 -11.50 -4.97
CA LEU A 212 23.04 -11.55 -3.70
C LEU A 212 22.44 -12.62 -2.80
N LYS A 213 23.28 -13.46 -2.17
CA LYS A 213 22.82 -14.56 -1.31
C LYS A 213 23.21 -14.32 0.14
N ASP A 214 22.22 -14.05 0.98
CA ASP A 214 22.40 -14.06 2.44
C ASP A 214 22.28 -15.51 2.93
N GLN A 215 23.43 -16.16 3.09
CA GLN A 215 23.49 -17.54 3.56
C GLN A 215 23.01 -17.69 5.00
N THR A 216 23.14 -16.66 5.83
CA THR A 216 22.78 -16.72 7.26
C THR A 216 21.26 -16.73 7.47
N ARG A 217 20.52 -16.07 6.58
CA ARG A 217 19.05 -15.98 6.62
C ARG A 217 18.37 -16.83 5.54
N ASP A 218 19.15 -17.55 4.73
CA ASP A 218 18.71 -18.28 3.53
C ASP A 218 17.83 -17.43 2.59
N ARG A 219 18.35 -16.26 2.20
CA ARG A 219 17.64 -15.32 1.33
C ARG A 219 18.43 -15.05 0.06
N ARG A 220 17.72 -15.04 -1.07
CA ARG A 220 18.22 -14.54 -2.35
C ARG A 220 17.64 -13.16 -2.60
N LEU A 221 18.50 -12.21 -2.88
CA LEU A 221 18.19 -10.80 -3.03
C LEU A 221 18.67 -10.35 -4.41
N PRO A 222 17.83 -10.49 -5.44
CA PRO A 222 18.02 -9.78 -6.69
C PRO A 222 18.11 -8.27 -6.45
N VAL A 223 19.10 -7.62 -7.06
CA VAL A 223 19.31 -6.17 -6.99
C VAL A 223 19.63 -5.64 -8.37
N ASP A 224 18.87 -4.63 -8.80
CA ASP A 224 19.20 -3.85 -9.99
C ASP A 224 19.95 -2.58 -9.56
N LEU A 225 21.23 -2.53 -9.89
CA LEU A 225 22.12 -1.41 -9.62
C LEU A 225 22.29 -0.54 -10.87
N TYR A 226 21.76 0.68 -10.82
CA TYR A 226 21.94 1.71 -11.84
C TYR A 226 23.16 2.55 -11.46
N LEU A 227 24.20 2.50 -12.29
CA LEU A 227 25.46 3.20 -12.08
C LEU A 227 25.64 4.31 -13.10
N PRO A 228 25.81 5.57 -12.68
CA PRO A 228 26.14 6.65 -13.60
C PRO A 228 27.50 6.43 -14.26
N GLN A 229 27.63 6.86 -15.50
CA GLN A 229 28.81 6.75 -16.34
C GLN A 229 29.33 8.13 -16.74
N GLY A 230 30.65 8.26 -16.85
CA GLY A 230 31.27 9.29 -17.68
C GLY A 230 31.07 10.74 -17.23
N GLY A 231 31.15 11.04 -15.93
CA GLY A 231 31.23 12.42 -15.45
C GLY A 231 32.61 13.05 -15.70
N GLN A 232 32.94 13.41 -16.94
CA GLN A 232 33.89 14.50 -17.17
C GLN A 232 33.14 15.83 -16.96
N GLY A 233 33.62 16.67 -16.04
CA GLY A 233 33.25 18.09 -16.02
C GLY A 233 31.99 18.45 -15.23
N GLY A 234 32.11 18.44 -13.90
CA GLY A 234 31.32 19.30 -13.02
C GLY A 234 32.26 19.84 -11.94
N GLN A 235 32.95 20.93 -12.23
CA GLN A 235 33.62 21.72 -11.19
C GLN A 235 32.58 22.07 -10.12
N GLY A 236 32.81 21.62 -8.89
CA GLY A 236 31.89 21.85 -7.78
C GLY A 236 32.34 21.12 -6.52
N GLY A 237 33.59 21.36 -6.12
CA GLY A 237 34.21 20.76 -4.95
C GLY A 237 35.71 20.99 -4.93
N GLN A 238 36.14 22.26 -4.89
CA GLN A 238 37.49 22.56 -4.39
C GLN A 238 37.51 22.19 -2.91
N GLY A 239 38.28 21.16 -2.56
CA GLY A 239 38.51 20.76 -1.19
C GLY A 239 39.24 19.43 -1.08
N GLY A 240 40.55 19.42 -1.34
CA GLY A 240 41.44 18.31 -1.01
C GLY A 240 42.43 17.95 -2.11
N GLN A 241 43.65 18.47 -2.02
CA GLN A 241 44.79 17.96 -2.76
C GLN A 241 45.12 16.54 -2.28
N GLY A 242 45.33 15.62 -3.24
CA GLY A 242 46.08 14.37 -3.01
C GLY A 242 45.24 13.10 -3.02
N GLY A 243 45.02 12.52 -4.20
CA GLY A 243 44.58 11.13 -4.33
C GLY A 243 43.94 10.84 -5.68
N GLN A 244 44.45 9.83 -6.40
CA GLN A 244 43.76 9.20 -7.53
C GLN A 244 42.45 8.58 -7.03
N GLY A 245 41.38 9.36 -6.96
CA GLY A 245 40.05 8.92 -6.52
C GLY A 245 39.05 9.13 -7.64
N GLY A 246 38.43 8.06 -8.14
CA GLY A 246 37.26 8.18 -9.01
C GLY A 246 36.14 8.98 -8.32
N ASN A 247 35.32 9.67 -9.09
CA ASN A 247 34.12 10.35 -8.57
C ASN A 247 33.15 9.29 -7.99
N LEU A 248 33.19 9.08 -6.67
CA LEU A 248 32.27 8.18 -5.98
C LEU A 248 30.85 8.77 -5.99
N SER A 249 29.89 8.02 -6.51
CA SER A 249 28.48 8.41 -6.54
C SER A 249 27.79 8.12 -5.21
N PRO A 250 26.99 9.07 -4.67
CA PRO A 250 26.08 8.76 -3.56
C PRO A 250 25.13 7.63 -3.97
N LEU A 251 24.77 6.78 -3.00
CA LEU A 251 23.95 5.60 -3.23
C LEU A 251 22.53 5.81 -2.72
N ILE A 252 21.53 5.49 -3.53
CA ILE A 252 20.12 5.47 -3.12
C ILE A 252 19.64 4.02 -3.15
N VAL A 253 19.09 3.53 -2.03
CA VAL A 253 18.42 2.22 -1.98
C VAL A 253 16.91 2.40 -2.14
N ILE A 254 16.28 1.60 -2.98
CA ILE A 254 14.82 1.63 -3.23
C ILE A 254 14.19 0.34 -2.72
N SER A 255 13.29 0.44 -1.73
CA SER A 255 12.49 -0.68 -1.22
C SER A 255 11.04 -0.60 -1.72
N HIS A 256 10.56 -1.66 -2.38
CA HIS A 256 9.23 -1.72 -3.01
C HIS A 256 8.08 -1.94 -2.01
N GLY A 257 6.82 -1.94 -2.45
CA GLY A 257 5.66 -2.24 -1.61
C GLY A 257 5.49 -3.72 -1.25
N VAL A 258 4.34 -4.08 -0.67
CA VAL A 258 3.93 -5.49 -0.56
C VAL A 258 3.44 -6.00 -1.93
N ALA A 259 3.69 -7.27 -2.25
CA ALA A 259 3.31 -7.89 -3.54
C ALA A 259 3.81 -7.13 -4.77
N SER A 260 4.90 -6.38 -4.60
CA SER A 260 5.58 -5.57 -5.61
C SER A 260 7.00 -6.11 -5.79
N ASP A 261 7.82 -5.44 -6.60
CA ASP A 261 9.15 -5.92 -6.96
C ASP A 261 10.12 -4.75 -7.23
N ARG A 262 11.37 -5.09 -7.58
CA ARG A 262 12.42 -4.11 -7.88
C ARG A 262 12.15 -3.23 -9.13
N PHE A 263 11.14 -3.52 -9.94
CA PHE A 263 10.81 -2.74 -11.15
C PHE A 263 9.79 -1.63 -10.89
N ALA A 264 9.08 -1.68 -9.76
CA ALA A 264 8.03 -0.73 -9.39
C ALA A 264 8.43 0.76 -9.45
N PHE A 265 9.71 1.06 -9.27
CA PHE A 265 10.26 2.42 -9.31
C PHE A 265 11.42 2.54 -10.31
N VAL A 266 11.37 1.76 -11.40
CA VAL A 266 12.41 1.81 -12.46
C VAL A 266 12.55 3.20 -13.06
N TYR A 267 11.44 3.93 -13.28
CA TYR A 267 11.47 5.30 -13.80
C TYR A 267 12.26 6.23 -12.87
N LEU A 268 12.07 6.09 -11.56
CA LEU A 268 12.74 6.91 -10.55
C LEU A 268 14.21 6.53 -10.42
N ALA A 269 14.52 5.23 -10.47
CA ALA A 269 15.90 4.75 -10.42
C ALA A 269 16.72 5.27 -11.60
N GLN A 270 16.16 5.21 -12.81
CA GLN A 270 16.77 5.76 -14.02
C GLN A 270 16.90 7.28 -13.95
N HIS A 271 15.87 7.98 -13.45
CA HIS A 271 15.90 9.43 -13.29
C HIS A 271 17.02 9.86 -12.33
N LEU A 272 17.09 9.29 -11.13
CA LEU A 272 18.14 9.57 -10.17
C LEU A 272 19.54 9.21 -10.70
N ALA A 273 19.67 8.10 -11.43
CA ALA A 273 20.92 7.73 -12.08
C ALA A 273 21.37 8.77 -13.12
N SER A 274 20.44 9.36 -13.87
CA SER A 274 20.74 10.45 -14.80
C SER A 274 21.20 11.75 -14.10
N TYR A 275 20.98 11.89 -12.79
CA TYR A 275 21.48 12.98 -11.95
C TYR A 275 22.77 12.65 -11.20
N GLY A 276 23.39 11.50 -11.47
CA GLY A 276 24.69 11.11 -10.91
C GLY A 276 24.61 10.32 -9.60
N PHE A 277 23.42 9.87 -9.19
CA PHE A 277 23.25 8.95 -8.07
C PHE A 277 23.44 7.51 -8.53
N ALA A 278 24.18 6.70 -7.78
CA ALA A 278 24.03 5.25 -7.91
C ALA A 278 22.70 4.84 -7.27
N VAL A 279 21.96 3.92 -7.87
CA VAL A 279 20.65 3.47 -7.34
C VAL A 279 20.59 1.96 -7.29
N ALA A 280 20.33 1.41 -6.10
CA ALA A 280 20.11 -0.02 -5.89
C ALA A 280 18.63 -0.30 -5.58
N ALA A 281 17.89 -0.81 -6.57
CA ALA A 281 16.53 -1.31 -6.38
C ALA A 281 16.58 -2.80 -6.04
N LEU A 282 16.16 -3.16 -4.83
CA LEU A 282 16.30 -4.53 -4.31
C LEU A 282 14.96 -5.23 -4.16
N GLU A 283 15.03 -6.55 -4.22
CA GLU A 283 13.92 -7.48 -4.03
C GLU A 283 13.83 -7.95 -2.57
N HIS A 284 12.60 -8.11 -2.06
CA HIS A 284 12.33 -8.70 -0.74
C HIS A 284 11.58 -10.04 -0.86
N PRO A 285 12.29 -11.19 -0.84
CA PRO A 285 11.73 -12.49 -1.26
C PRO A 285 10.60 -13.03 -0.38
N GLY A 286 10.42 -12.51 0.84
CA GLY A 286 9.33 -12.94 1.73
C GLY A 286 8.03 -12.16 1.55
N SER A 287 8.01 -11.08 0.75
CA SER A 287 6.84 -10.21 0.57
C SER A 287 6.68 -9.62 -0.83
N ASN A 288 7.46 -10.09 -1.81
CA ASN A 288 7.41 -9.62 -3.19
C ASN A 288 6.30 -10.26 -4.04
N ALA A 289 6.14 -9.77 -5.26
CA ALA A 289 5.23 -10.28 -6.28
C ALA A 289 5.32 -11.82 -6.41
N GLN A 290 6.53 -12.36 -6.58
CA GLN A 290 6.74 -13.81 -6.73
C GLN A 290 6.24 -14.62 -5.52
N ARG A 291 6.49 -14.14 -4.28
CA ARG A 291 5.97 -14.80 -3.07
C ARG A 291 4.45 -14.84 -3.05
N PHE A 292 3.79 -13.74 -3.44
CA PHE A 292 2.34 -13.67 -3.51
C PHE A 292 1.77 -14.54 -4.65
N GLN A 293 2.42 -14.61 -5.82
CA GLN A 293 2.03 -15.52 -6.90
C GLN A 293 2.05 -16.97 -6.42
N ARG A 294 3.15 -17.39 -5.79
CA ARG A 294 3.27 -18.73 -5.21
C ARG A 294 2.23 -18.99 -4.13
N TYR A 295 1.98 -18.00 -3.27
CA TYR A 295 0.96 -18.11 -2.24
C TYR A 295 -0.44 -18.34 -2.82
N PHE A 296 -0.88 -17.50 -3.75
CA PHE A 296 -2.19 -17.62 -4.39
C PHE A 296 -2.33 -18.87 -5.27
N ALA A 297 -1.21 -19.41 -5.77
CA ALA A 297 -1.15 -20.70 -6.44
C ALA A 297 -1.13 -21.91 -5.48
N GLY A 298 -1.08 -21.70 -4.16
CA GLY A 298 -0.98 -22.76 -3.16
C GLY A 298 0.40 -23.44 -3.08
N LEU A 299 1.43 -22.80 -3.63
CA LEU A 299 2.83 -23.28 -3.69
C LEU A 299 3.73 -22.70 -2.59
N ALA A 300 3.15 -21.92 -1.67
CA ALA A 300 3.78 -21.34 -0.51
C ALA A 300 2.73 -21.03 0.57
N GLY A 301 3.16 -20.90 1.83
CA GLY A 301 2.33 -20.33 2.90
C GLY A 301 2.15 -18.81 2.75
N PRO A 302 1.31 -18.18 3.60
CA PRO A 302 1.12 -16.74 3.59
C PRO A 302 2.45 -15.98 3.82
N PRO A 303 2.54 -14.69 3.45
CA PRO A 303 3.67 -13.86 3.85
C PRO A 303 3.80 -13.81 5.38
N GLU A 304 5.04 -13.95 5.86
CA GLU A 304 5.32 -14.06 7.29
C GLU A 304 5.49 -12.68 7.95
N PRO A 305 5.04 -12.50 9.21
CA PRO A 305 5.23 -11.24 9.96
C PRO A 305 6.72 -10.89 10.14
N THR A 306 7.62 -11.87 10.03
CA THR A 306 9.08 -11.67 10.12
C THR A 306 9.61 -10.75 9.03
N GLU A 307 8.86 -10.47 7.97
CA GLU A 307 9.23 -9.44 6.98
C GLU A 307 9.35 -8.04 7.59
N LEU A 308 8.70 -7.76 8.73
CA LEU A 308 8.90 -6.51 9.48
C LEU A 308 10.35 -6.38 9.98
N ILE A 309 11.07 -7.50 10.13
CA ILE A 309 12.47 -7.57 10.56
C ILE A 309 13.37 -7.79 9.33
N ASN A 310 13.00 -8.73 8.45
CA ASN A 310 13.83 -9.15 7.33
C ASN A 310 14.03 -8.03 6.31
N ARG A 311 13.02 -7.20 6.02
CA ARG A 311 13.15 -6.19 4.97
C ARG A 311 14.20 -5.12 5.29
N PRO A 312 14.24 -4.52 6.50
CA PRO A 312 15.37 -3.68 6.89
C PRO A 312 16.71 -4.43 6.86
N LEU A 313 16.76 -5.68 7.36
CA LEU A 313 17.99 -6.48 7.32
C LEU A 313 18.45 -6.80 5.89
N ASP A 314 17.55 -6.97 4.93
CA ASP A 314 17.87 -7.13 3.50
C ASP A 314 18.57 -5.89 2.98
N VAL A 315 18.08 -4.69 3.29
CA VAL A 315 18.76 -3.44 2.90
C VAL A 315 20.17 -3.37 3.50
N LYS A 316 20.30 -3.67 4.80
CA LYS A 316 21.61 -3.68 5.49
C LYS A 316 22.58 -4.66 4.85
N PHE A 317 22.09 -5.86 4.52
CA PHE A 317 22.86 -6.89 3.84
C PHE A 317 23.30 -6.45 2.45
N VAL A 318 22.39 -5.92 1.62
CA VAL A 318 22.70 -5.42 0.28
C VAL A 318 23.76 -4.31 0.36
N LEU A 319 23.63 -3.36 1.28
CA LEU A 319 24.63 -2.31 1.46
C LEU A 319 26.00 -2.87 1.87
N ASN A 320 26.05 -3.87 2.77
CA ASN A 320 27.30 -4.53 3.15
C ASN A 320 27.95 -5.23 1.95
N GLU A 321 27.15 -5.92 1.16
CA GLU A 321 27.64 -6.70 0.02
C GLU A 321 28.06 -5.80 -1.14
N LEU A 322 27.32 -4.73 -1.42
CA LEU A 322 27.76 -3.69 -2.36
C LEU A 322 29.07 -3.04 -1.91
N GLN A 323 29.27 -2.82 -0.61
CA GLN A 323 30.53 -2.27 -0.07
C GLN A 323 31.70 -3.25 -0.21
N ARG A 324 31.44 -4.56 -0.18
CA ARG A 324 32.42 -5.60 -0.45
C ARG A 324 32.74 -5.71 -1.96
N LEU A 325 31.70 -5.68 -2.79
CA LEU A 325 31.81 -5.74 -4.25
C LEU A 325 32.46 -4.48 -4.83
N GLU A 326 32.23 -3.30 -4.25
CA GLU A 326 32.93 -2.06 -4.62
C GLU A 326 34.45 -2.21 -4.49
N LYS A 327 34.96 -3.10 -3.62
CA LYS A 327 36.41 -3.33 -3.52
C LYS A 327 36.95 -4.38 -4.49
N SER A 328 36.10 -5.23 -5.05
CA SER A 328 36.51 -6.48 -5.71
C SER A 328 35.96 -6.69 -7.12
N ASP A 329 34.84 -6.07 -7.48
CA ASP A 329 34.22 -6.14 -8.80
C ASP A 329 34.65 -4.94 -9.66
N PRO A 330 35.39 -5.15 -10.75
CA PRO A 330 35.86 -4.06 -11.62
C PRO A 330 34.74 -3.19 -12.20
N ARG A 331 33.51 -3.69 -12.27
CA ARG A 331 32.35 -2.92 -12.76
C ARG A 331 31.94 -1.83 -11.78
N MET A 332 32.23 -2.00 -10.50
CA MET A 332 31.80 -1.14 -9.38
C MET A 332 32.96 -0.46 -8.64
N GLN A 333 34.19 -0.89 -8.90
CA GLN A 333 35.37 -0.41 -8.18
C GLN A 333 35.56 1.10 -8.28
N GLY A 334 35.65 1.77 -7.12
CA GLY A 334 35.82 3.21 -7.02
C GLY A 334 34.60 4.02 -7.46
N LYS A 335 33.39 3.46 -7.43
CA LYS A 335 32.16 4.13 -7.93
C LYS A 335 31.10 4.45 -6.89
N LEU A 336 31.10 3.84 -5.71
CA LEU A 336 30.01 3.97 -4.73
C LEU A 336 30.45 4.65 -3.44
N ASN A 337 29.70 5.66 -3.00
CA ASN A 337 29.92 6.36 -1.74
C ASN A 337 28.97 5.86 -0.62
N PHE A 338 29.49 5.03 0.28
CA PHE A 338 28.73 4.50 1.42
C PHE A 338 28.61 5.47 2.61
N GLN A 339 29.21 6.66 2.54
CA GLN A 339 29.00 7.73 3.53
C GLN A 339 27.80 8.62 3.17
N GLN A 340 27.34 8.57 1.92
CA GLN A 340 26.23 9.34 1.39
C GLN A 340 25.13 8.41 0.87
N VAL A 341 24.45 7.72 1.78
CA VAL A 341 23.37 6.78 1.40
C VAL A 341 22.00 7.39 1.67
N GLY A 342 21.16 7.49 0.64
CA GLY A 342 19.74 7.79 0.75
C GLY A 342 18.89 6.52 0.73
N ALA A 343 17.70 6.58 1.32
CA ALA A 343 16.73 5.49 1.23
C ALA A 343 15.38 6.01 0.70
N PHE A 344 14.83 5.30 -0.27
CA PHE A 344 13.50 5.52 -0.82
C PHE A 344 12.62 4.29 -0.55
N GLY A 345 11.36 4.50 -0.18
CA GLY A 345 10.45 3.39 0.10
C GLY A 345 8.98 3.71 -0.13
N HIS A 346 8.26 2.77 -0.73
CA HIS A 346 6.80 2.86 -0.92
C HIS A 346 6.06 1.86 -0.05
N SER A 347 4.96 2.25 0.60
CA SER A 347 4.11 1.33 1.36
C SER A 347 4.91 0.58 2.43
N TYR A 348 5.04 -0.74 2.31
CA TYR A 348 5.90 -1.55 3.18
C TYR A 348 7.40 -1.21 3.06
N GLY A 349 7.85 -0.76 1.90
CA GLY A 349 9.15 -0.13 1.73
C GLY A 349 9.26 1.18 2.49
N GLY A 350 8.17 1.94 2.63
CA GLY A 350 8.10 3.12 3.49
C GLY A 350 8.35 2.77 4.96
N TYR A 351 7.65 1.76 5.50
CA TYR A 351 7.95 1.18 6.81
C TYR A 351 9.43 0.78 6.94
N THR A 352 9.98 0.13 5.91
CA THR A 352 11.37 -0.31 5.87
C THR A 352 12.32 0.88 6.03
N VAL A 353 12.06 1.98 5.33
CA VAL A 353 12.84 3.23 5.42
C VAL A 353 12.72 3.91 6.77
N PHE A 354 11.52 3.99 7.36
CA PHE A 354 11.34 4.52 8.73
C PHE A 354 12.17 3.72 9.74
N THR A 355 12.18 2.39 9.59
CA THR A 355 12.95 1.50 10.45
C THR A 355 14.46 1.72 10.31
N LEU A 356 14.95 1.79 9.07
CA LEU A 356 16.35 2.09 8.77
C LEU A 356 16.79 3.45 9.30
N ALA A 357 15.87 4.43 9.29
CA ALA A 357 16.07 5.77 9.85
C ALA A 357 16.04 5.82 11.40
N GLY A 358 15.63 4.73 12.06
CA GLY A 358 15.74 4.55 13.50
C GLY A 358 14.42 4.40 14.27
N ALA A 359 13.26 4.41 13.60
CA ALA A 359 12.00 4.05 14.28
C ALA A 359 12.01 2.56 14.64
N LYS A 360 11.73 2.23 15.89
CA LYS A 360 11.65 0.85 16.37
C LYS A 360 10.21 0.38 16.44
N ILE A 361 9.99 -0.92 16.26
CA ILE A 361 8.67 -1.54 16.47
C ILE A 361 8.23 -1.30 17.92
N ASN A 362 7.07 -0.67 18.09
CA ASN A 362 6.47 -0.37 19.38
C ASN A 362 5.41 -1.42 19.74
N PHE A 363 5.86 -2.55 20.29
CA PHE A 363 4.97 -3.63 20.71
C PHE A 363 3.90 -3.20 21.73
N GLY A 364 4.16 -2.15 22.52
CA GLY A 364 3.15 -1.58 23.43
C GLY A 364 1.99 -0.94 22.68
N GLN A 365 2.31 -0.04 21.73
CA GLN A 365 1.31 0.61 20.88
C GLN A 365 0.52 -0.39 20.04
N ILE A 366 1.21 -1.39 19.46
CA ILE A 366 0.56 -2.43 18.66
C ILE A 366 -0.44 -3.22 19.49
N ARG A 367 -0.09 -3.62 20.72
CA ARG A 367 -1.03 -4.31 21.61
C ARG A 367 -2.25 -3.44 21.95
N GLN A 368 -2.06 -2.13 22.14
CA GLN A 368 -3.14 -1.20 22.42
C GLN A 368 -4.10 -1.05 21.23
N ASP A 369 -3.57 -0.91 20.01
CA ASP A 369 -4.37 -0.65 18.81
C ASP A 369 -5.03 -1.92 18.26
N CYS A 370 -4.47 -3.10 18.54
CA CYS A 370 -4.85 -4.36 17.91
C CYS A 370 -5.71 -5.31 18.76
N ASN A 371 -5.93 -5.02 20.06
CA ASN A 371 -6.64 -5.92 20.98
C ASN A 371 -7.78 -5.21 21.76
N PRO A 372 -9.06 -5.30 21.31
CA PRO A 372 -9.50 -5.83 20.01
C PRO A 372 -9.32 -4.80 18.88
N ASN A 373 -8.83 -5.24 17.71
CA ASN A 373 -8.82 -4.41 16.52
C ASN A 373 -10.24 -4.23 15.97
N LYS A 374 -10.79 -3.03 16.11
CA LYS A 374 -12.09 -2.63 15.52
C LYS A 374 -11.94 -1.80 14.24
N SER A 375 -10.70 -1.62 13.76
CA SER A 375 -10.39 -0.80 12.60
C SER A 375 -10.89 -1.46 11.31
N LEU A 376 -11.33 -0.63 10.37
CA LEU A 376 -11.57 -1.02 8.98
C LEU A 376 -10.35 -0.71 8.08
N ASN A 377 -9.27 -0.19 8.67
CA ASN A 377 -8.08 0.18 7.94
C ASN A 377 -7.19 -1.05 7.68
N LEU A 378 -7.03 -1.41 6.40
CA LEU A 378 -6.19 -2.54 5.97
C LEU A 378 -4.74 -2.42 6.47
N SER A 379 -4.18 -1.20 6.51
CA SER A 379 -2.82 -0.98 7.02
C SER A 379 -2.69 -1.38 8.49
N VAL A 380 -3.73 -1.18 9.30
CA VAL A 380 -3.71 -1.54 10.73
C VAL A 380 -3.72 -3.05 10.86
N PHE A 381 -4.50 -3.78 10.05
CA PHE A 381 -4.43 -5.24 10.06
C PHE A 381 -3.04 -5.77 9.73
N LEU A 382 -2.36 -5.18 8.75
CA LEU A 382 -0.97 -5.53 8.41
C LEU A 382 0.00 -5.23 9.56
N GLN A 383 -0.15 -4.08 10.21
CA GLN A 383 0.67 -3.69 11.38
C GLN A 383 0.42 -4.61 12.59
N CYS A 384 -0.82 -5.03 12.81
CA CYS A 384 -1.18 -5.93 13.90
C CYS A 384 -0.55 -7.32 13.79
N ARG A 385 -0.07 -7.72 12.60
CA ARG A 385 0.72 -8.95 12.43
C ARG A 385 2.00 -8.94 13.27
N ALA A 386 2.50 -7.77 13.66
CA ALA A 386 3.63 -7.65 14.58
C ALA A 386 3.37 -8.31 15.95
N ASN A 387 2.11 -8.51 16.38
CA ASN A 387 1.82 -9.26 17.62
C ASN A 387 2.21 -10.75 17.56
N GLU A 388 2.49 -11.29 16.37
CA GLU A 388 2.99 -12.65 16.20
C GLU A 388 4.51 -12.75 16.35
N LEU A 389 5.21 -11.62 16.38
CA LEU A 389 6.64 -11.58 16.60
C LEU A 389 6.95 -11.65 18.09
N THR A 390 8.11 -12.22 18.41
CA THR A 390 8.66 -12.08 19.75
C THR A 390 8.91 -10.60 20.04
N SER A 391 8.39 -10.11 21.16
CA SER A 391 8.64 -8.74 21.60
C SER A 391 10.12 -8.58 21.96
N ALA A 392 10.86 -7.87 21.13
CA ALA A 392 12.29 -7.64 21.30
C ALA A 392 12.72 -6.29 20.67
N ASN A 393 13.89 -5.80 21.06
CA ASN A 393 14.51 -4.65 20.41
C ASN A 393 15.38 -5.12 19.24
N TYR A 394 14.83 -5.07 18.02
CA TYR A 394 15.54 -5.47 16.82
C TYR A 394 16.50 -4.36 16.33
N PRO A 395 17.79 -4.62 16.07
CA PRO A 395 18.78 -3.61 15.65
C PRO A 395 18.68 -3.29 14.15
N LEU A 396 17.55 -2.70 13.76
CA LEU A 396 17.16 -2.53 12.35
C LEU A 396 17.60 -1.20 11.73
N LYS A 397 18.01 -0.20 12.53
CA LYS A 397 18.60 1.05 12.05
C LYS A 397 19.89 0.78 11.26
N ASP A 398 20.16 1.57 10.23
CA ASP A 398 21.45 1.58 9.54
C ASP A 398 22.04 3.01 9.50
N ASP A 399 23.21 3.20 10.13
CA ASP A 399 23.83 4.52 10.27
C ASP A 399 24.38 5.09 8.96
N ARG A 400 24.46 4.29 7.88
CA ARG A 400 24.83 4.80 6.55
C ARG A 400 23.71 5.65 5.95
N ILE A 401 22.45 5.42 6.32
CA ILE A 401 21.31 6.20 5.81
C ILE A 401 21.38 7.63 6.34
N LYS A 402 21.50 8.59 5.44
CA LYS A 402 21.62 10.03 5.73
C LYS A 402 20.39 10.84 5.37
N ALA A 403 19.55 10.35 4.45
CA ALA A 403 18.30 10.99 4.06
C ALA A 403 17.25 9.94 3.68
N ALA A 404 15.99 10.19 4.02
CA ALA A 404 14.89 9.25 3.81
C ALA A 404 13.73 9.88 3.03
N PHE A 405 13.23 9.17 2.03
CA PHE A 405 12.12 9.57 1.19
C PHE A 405 11.08 8.45 1.17
N THR A 406 9.84 8.73 1.56
CA THR A 406 8.79 7.71 1.63
C THR A 406 7.55 8.13 0.86
N VAL A 407 6.88 7.15 0.25
CA VAL A 407 5.63 7.36 -0.49
C VAL A 407 4.58 6.41 0.06
N ASN A 408 3.44 6.94 0.47
CA ASN A 408 2.32 6.15 1.01
C ASN A 408 2.76 5.11 2.07
N PRO A 409 3.58 5.47 3.08
CA PRO A 409 4.07 4.49 4.05
C PRO A 409 2.94 4.03 4.99
N PHE A 410 3.05 2.84 5.59
CA PHE A 410 2.29 2.49 6.80
C PHE A 410 3.23 2.52 8.01
N VAL A 411 2.89 3.27 9.05
CA VAL A 411 3.81 3.58 10.15
C VAL A 411 3.10 3.91 11.46
N SER A 412 1.78 4.07 11.45
CA SER A 412 1.05 4.68 12.55
C SER A 412 1.07 3.82 13.83
N SER A 413 0.37 2.69 13.85
CA SER A 413 0.27 1.78 14.99
C SER A 413 1.57 1.05 15.29
N ILE A 414 2.36 0.73 14.26
CA ILE A 414 3.59 -0.06 14.43
C ILE A 414 4.71 0.68 15.16
N PHE A 415 4.78 2.00 15.01
CA PHE A 415 5.80 2.83 15.66
C PHE A 415 5.19 3.69 16.77
N GLY A 416 4.00 4.25 16.54
CA GLY A 416 3.45 5.32 17.34
C GLY A 416 4.33 6.57 17.30
N GLU A 417 3.82 7.64 17.92
CA GLU A 417 4.52 8.92 17.97
C GLU A 417 5.91 8.82 18.62
N SER A 418 6.04 8.02 19.68
CA SER A 418 7.28 7.92 20.47
C SER A 418 8.47 7.39 19.66
N GLN A 419 8.25 6.51 18.68
CA GLN A 419 9.32 5.95 17.86
C GLN A 419 9.55 6.79 16.60
N VAL A 420 8.50 7.37 16.01
CA VAL A 420 8.65 8.30 14.86
C VAL A 420 9.42 9.57 15.26
N ARG A 421 9.20 10.09 16.48
CA ARG A 421 9.89 11.28 17.01
C ARG A 421 11.40 11.11 17.18
N GLN A 422 11.89 9.86 17.22
CA GLN A 422 13.33 9.57 17.31
C GLN A 422 14.09 9.82 16.01
N ILE A 423 13.40 9.87 14.87
CA ILE A 423 14.02 10.12 13.57
C ILE A 423 14.46 11.59 13.50
N LYS A 424 15.76 11.82 13.29
CA LYS A 424 16.39 13.16 13.21
C LYS A 424 16.95 13.52 11.84
N LEU A 425 17.15 12.55 10.96
CA LEU A 425 17.69 12.77 9.62
C LEU A 425 16.67 13.50 8.71
N PRO A 426 17.12 14.19 7.64
CA PRO A 426 16.22 14.77 6.64
C PRO A 426 15.20 13.76 6.11
N PHE A 427 13.92 14.12 6.08
CA PHE A 427 12.84 13.17 5.83
C PHE A 427 11.72 13.75 4.95
N MET A 428 11.43 13.09 3.83
CA MET A 428 10.29 13.39 2.96
C MET A 428 9.19 12.33 3.12
N VAL A 429 7.96 12.78 3.32
CA VAL A 429 6.75 11.94 3.28
C VAL A 429 5.88 12.43 2.12
N VAL A 430 5.62 11.55 1.16
CA VAL A 430 4.69 11.80 0.05
C VAL A 430 3.41 11.01 0.28
N SER A 431 2.28 11.68 0.04
CA SER A 431 0.96 11.18 0.33
C SER A 431 -0.02 11.29 -0.81
N GLY A 432 -0.70 10.19 -1.14
CA GLY A 432 -1.86 10.19 -2.03
C GLY A 432 -3.15 10.44 -1.27
N SER A 433 -3.91 11.49 -1.63
CA SER A 433 -5.12 11.88 -0.87
C SER A 433 -6.25 10.85 -0.96
N GLN A 434 -6.25 9.99 -1.98
CA GLN A 434 -7.21 8.90 -2.19
C GLN A 434 -6.60 7.52 -1.90
N ASP A 435 -5.48 7.47 -1.16
CA ASP A 435 -4.95 6.20 -0.67
C ASP A 435 -5.90 5.60 0.37
N ILE A 436 -6.43 4.42 0.08
CA ILE A 436 -7.30 3.64 0.98
C ILE A 436 -6.59 2.44 1.59
N VAL A 437 -5.42 2.06 1.07
CA VAL A 437 -4.64 0.90 1.54
C VAL A 437 -3.85 1.31 2.76
N THR A 438 -3.22 2.48 2.70
CA THR A 438 -2.54 3.16 3.79
C THR A 438 -3.14 4.56 3.92
N PRO A 439 -4.29 4.72 4.60
CA PRO A 439 -5.05 5.97 4.55
C PRO A 439 -4.23 7.21 4.89
N THR A 440 -4.32 8.22 4.02
CA THR A 440 -3.47 9.44 4.02
C THR A 440 -3.36 10.10 5.40
N VAL A 441 -4.48 10.30 6.11
CA VAL A 441 -4.47 10.98 7.41
C VAL A 441 -3.76 10.16 8.50
N PRO A 442 -4.22 8.94 8.86
CA PRO A 442 -3.63 8.20 9.96
C PRO A 442 -2.22 7.68 9.66
N GLU A 443 -1.89 7.34 8.41
CA GLU A 443 -0.61 6.69 8.08
C GLU A 443 0.48 7.64 7.60
N GLN A 444 0.13 8.85 7.14
CA GLN A 444 1.09 9.68 6.40
C GLN A 444 1.13 11.11 6.96
N ILE A 445 0.00 11.82 6.95
CA ILE A 445 -0.10 13.21 7.44
C ILE A 445 0.12 13.26 8.95
N ARG A 446 -0.57 12.42 9.74
CA ARG A 446 -0.41 12.42 11.21
C ARG A 446 1.01 12.01 11.61
N PRO A 447 1.61 10.92 11.11
CA PRO A 447 2.99 10.56 11.43
C PRO A 447 4.04 11.59 10.98
N PHE A 448 3.79 12.35 9.91
CA PHE A 448 4.65 13.48 9.55
C PHE A 448 4.74 14.54 10.68
N THR A 449 3.63 14.81 11.37
CA THR A 449 3.63 15.76 12.49
C THR A 449 4.50 15.27 13.66
N TRP A 450 4.64 13.95 13.82
CA TRP A 450 5.45 13.32 14.87
C TRP A 450 6.96 13.33 14.60
N LEU A 451 7.38 13.49 13.34
CA LEU A 451 8.79 13.44 12.96
C LEU A 451 9.59 14.48 13.76
N GLY A 452 10.66 14.00 14.40
CA GLY A 452 11.58 14.83 15.19
C GLY A 452 12.71 15.45 14.36
N SER A 453 12.66 15.33 13.03
CA SER A 453 13.61 15.92 12.10
C SER A 453 13.35 17.42 11.94
N LYS A 454 14.41 18.21 11.87
CA LYS A 454 14.34 19.65 11.55
C LYS A 454 14.10 19.89 10.07
N ASN A 455 14.55 18.96 9.22
CA ASN A 455 14.46 19.03 7.77
C ASN A 455 13.44 18.00 7.32
N LYS A 456 12.15 18.35 7.42
CA LYS A 456 11.07 17.45 7.05
C LYS A 456 10.15 18.09 6.05
N TYR A 457 9.61 17.27 5.16
CA TYR A 457 8.75 17.72 4.07
C TYR A 457 7.56 16.79 3.91
N LEU A 458 6.39 17.36 3.70
CA LEU A 458 5.16 16.66 3.38
C LEU A 458 4.70 17.09 1.99
N ALA A 459 4.65 16.15 1.06
CA ALA A 459 4.01 16.35 -0.24
C ALA A 459 2.68 15.60 -0.27
N VAL A 460 1.57 16.27 -0.59
CA VAL A 460 0.25 15.66 -0.75
C VAL A 460 -0.18 15.80 -2.20
N ILE A 461 -0.41 14.67 -2.88
CA ILE A 461 -0.88 14.59 -4.25
C ILE A 461 -2.38 14.30 -4.21
N GLU A 462 -3.17 15.27 -4.65
CA GLU A 462 -4.62 15.13 -4.76
C GLU A 462 -4.99 14.04 -5.76
N ASN A 463 -6.08 13.30 -5.50
CA ASN A 463 -6.58 12.22 -6.33
C ASN A 463 -5.64 11.03 -6.55
N ALA A 464 -4.39 11.09 -6.07
CA ALA A 464 -3.48 9.96 -6.08
C ALA A 464 -3.92 8.89 -5.08
N THR A 465 -3.84 7.64 -5.52
CA THR A 465 -4.17 6.44 -4.76
C THR A 465 -2.89 5.80 -4.21
N HIS A 466 -3.02 4.62 -3.60
CA HIS A 466 -1.87 3.83 -3.19
C HIS A 466 -0.95 3.44 -4.36
N PHE A 467 -1.53 3.29 -5.55
CA PHE A 467 -0.89 2.71 -6.73
C PHE A 467 -0.36 3.75 -7.72
N THR A 468 -0.80 5.02 -7.60
CA THR A 468 -0.42 6.10 -8.52
C THR A 468 1.10 6.30 -8.64
N ALA A 469 1.88 5.98 -7.60
CA ALA A 469 3.34 6.15 -7.62
C ALA A 469 4.10 5.01 -8.34
N LEU A 470 3.44 3.87 -8.57
CA LEU A 470 4.05 2.69 -9.16
C LEU A 470 4.22 2.88 -10.67
N ALA A 471 5.28 2.31 -11.23
CA ALA A 471 5.37 2.05 -12.66
C ALA A 471 4.22 1.15 -13.11
N GLU A 472 3.83 1.26 -14.38
CA GLU A 472 2.78 0.40 -14.94
C GLU A 472 3.13 -1.07 -14.75
N SER A 473 2.16 -1.82 -14.22
CA SER A 473 2.31 -3.26 -14.03
C SER A 473 2.19 -3.97 -15.38
N THR A 474 3.08 -4.93 -15.63
CA THR A 474 2.96 -5.92 -16.68
C THR A 474 2.17 -7.13 -16.17
N GLU A 475 1.74 -8.02 -17.06
CA GLU A 475 1.09 -9.29 -16.66
C GLU A 475 1.97 -10.13 -15.72
N ASP A 476 3.30 -9.99 -15.81
CA ASP A 476 4.26 -10.76 -15.02
C ASP A 476 4.47 -10.22 -13.59
N ASN A 477 4.20 -8.93 -13.34
CA ASN A 477 4.40 -8.30 -12.02
C ASN A 477 3.10 -7.85 -11.32
N GLY A 478 1.97 -7.84 -12.02
CA GLY A 478 0.65 -7.56 -11.45
C GLY A 478 0.05 -8.78 -10.75
N VAL A 479 0.27 -8.91 -9.44
CA VAL A 479 -0.16 -10.11 -8.68
C VAL A 479 -1.48 -9.93 -7.94
N LEU A 480 -1.80 -8.69 -7.57
CA LEU A 480 -3.02 -8.38 -6.85
C LEU A 480 -4.12 -8.00 -7.84
N PRO A 481 -5.32 -8.59 -7.76
CA PRO A 481 -6.46 -8.19 -8.59
C PRO A 481 -7.01 -6.86 -8.07
N ILE A 482 -6.44 -5.74 -8.54
CA ILE A 482 -6.89 -4.39 -8.17
C ILE A 482 -7.98 -3.93 -9.14
N PRO A 483 -9.20 -3.64 -8.68
CA PRO A 483 -10.24 -3.10 -9.54
C PRO A 483 -9.83 -1.74 -10.14
N PRO A 484 -10.15 -1.45 -11.41
CA PRO A 484 -9.75 -0.21 -12.08
C PRO A 484 -10.12 1.08 -11.30
N ALA A 485 -11.26 1.07 -10.61
CA ALA A 485 -11.72 2.18 -9.78
C ALA A 485 -10.75 2.59 -8.65
N PHE A 486 -9.84 1.69 -8.23
CA PHE A 486 -8.86 1.96 -7.17
C PHE A 486 -7.48 2.40 -7.68
N LEU A 487 -7.24 2.39 -9.00
CA LEU A 487 -5.96 2.81 -9.57
C LEU A 487 -5.80 4.33 -9.56
N GLY A 488 -6.90 5.06 -9.71
CA GLY A 488 -6.92 6.52 -9.79
C GLY A 488 -6.53 7.06 -11.17
N PRO A 489 -6.25 8.37 -11.28
CA PRO A 489 -5.84 9.01 -12.53
C PRO A 489 -4.50 8.49 -13.06
N PRO A 490 -4.18 8.74 -14.35
CA PRO A 490 -2.88 8.39 -14.93
C PRO A 490 -1.68 8.90 -14.12
N SER A 491 -0.67 8.06 -13.94
CA SER A 491 0.43 8.26 -12.98
C SER A 491 1.56 9.18 -13.46
N LYS A 492 1.58 9.55 -14.76
CA LYS A 492 2.70 10.28 -15.38
C LYS A 492 3.08 11.58 -14.65
N ASP A 493 2.09 12.36 -14.23
CA ASP A 493 2.36 13.61 -13.51
C ASP A 493 2.85 13.35 -12.08
N ALA A 494 2.33 12.33 -11.38
CA ALA A 494 2.87 11.92 -10.08
C ALA A 494 4.31 11.42 -10.18
N HIS A 495 4.65 10.62 -11.20
CA HIS A 495 6.03 10.20 -11.46
C HIS A 495 6.95 11.41 -11.70
N SER A 496 6.47 12.41 -12.43
CA SER A 496 7.18 13.66 -12.68
C SER A 496 7.46 14.43 -11.37
N TYR A 497 6.51 14.49 -10.45
CA TYR A 497 6.71 15.11 -9.13
C TYR A 497 7.73 14.33 -8.29
N LEU A 498 7.61 13.00 -8.25
CA LEU A 498 8.52 12.14 -7.49
C LEU A 498 9.95 12.25 -8.02
N ASN A 499 10.12 12.31 -9.34
CA ASN A 499 11.40 12.57 -9.99
C ASN A 499 12.01 13.89 -9.53
N ALA A 500 11.28 15.00 -9.68
CA ALA A 500 11.77 16.33 -9.33
C ALA A 500 12.07 16.48 -7.83
N LEU A 501 11.15 16.05 -6.97
CA LEU A 501 11.30 16.15 -5.51
C LEU A 501 12.41 15.24 -4.99
N SER A 502 12.59 14.03 -5.54
CA SER A 502 13.67 13.14 -5.13
C SER A 502 15.03 13.70 -5.50
N VAL A 503 15.18 14.27 -6.70
CA VAL A 503 16.42 14.94 -7.12
C VAL A 503 16.71 16.11 -6.20
N ALA A 504 15.76 17.03 -6.01
CA ALA A 504 15.92 18.17 -5.12
C ALA A 504 16.37 17.74 -3.71
N PHE A 505 15.65 16.77 -3.15
CA PHE A 505 15.88 16.28 -1.79
C PHE A 505 17.26 15.62 -1.63
N PHE A 506 17.62 14.66 -2.49
CA PHE A 506 18.89 13.96 -2.35
C PHE A 506 20.09 14.81 -2.75
N GLN A 507 19.96 15.74 -3.72
CA GLN A 507 21.02 16.71 -4.03
C GLN A 507 21.30 17.62 -2.82
N THR A 508 20.24 18.13 -2.18
CA THR A 508 20.38 18.96 -0.98
C THR A 508 21.03 18.21 0.18
N TYR A 509 20.57 17.00 0.51
CA TYR A 509 20.92 16.36 1.79
C TYR A 509 22.00 15.28 1.72
N LEU A 510 22.27 14.68 0.55
CA LEU A 510 23.37 13.73 0.41
C LEU A 510 24.62 14.39 -0.15
N LEU A 511 24.44 15.31 -1.10
CA LEU A 511 25.54 16.00 -1.79
C LEU A 511 25.81 17.42 -1.23
N ASN A 512 25.06 17.86 -0.22
CA ASN A 512 25.19 19.19 0.38
C ASN A 512 25.14 20.33 -0.64
N ARG A 513 24.21 20.24 -1.61
CA ARG A 513 23.99 21.26 -2.64
C ARG A 513 22.83 22.19 -2.26
N PRO A 514 23.10 23.29 -1.53
CA PRO A 514 22.05 24.20 -1.04
C PRO A 514 21.26 24.86 -2.18
N GLU A 515 21.82 24.97 -3.39
CA GLU A 515 21.14 25.50 -4.56
C GLU A 515 19.88 24.68 -4.95
N TYR A 516 19.79 23.42 -4.54
CA TYR A 516 18.60 22.60 -4.75
C TYR A 516 17.48 22.83 -3.70
N GLN A 517 17.76 23.54 -2.60
CA GLN A 517 16.74 23.86 -1.58
C GLN A 517 15.62 24.72 -2.15
N VAL A 518 15.90 25.49 -3.20
CA VAL A 518 14.91 26.31 -3.91
C VAL A 518 13.74 25.49 -4.48
N TYR A 519 13.95 24.19 -4.73
CA TYR A 519 12.90 23.28 -5.21
C TYR A 519 12.15 22.58 -4.08
N LEU A 520 12.62 22.67 -2.83
CA LEU A 520 12.00 22.04 -1.66
C LEU A 520 11.09 23.03 -0.93
N GLN A 521 10.18 23.67 -1.67
CA GLN A 521 9.26 24.67 -1.12
C GLN A 521 7.89 24.66 -1.83
N PRO A 522 6.84 25.20 -1.18
CA PRO A 522 5.47 25.18 -1.72
C PRO A 522 5.33 25.85 -3.09
N ALA A 523 6.11 26.89 -3.37
CA ALA A 523 6.08 27.59 -4.65
C ALA A 523 6.52 26.72 -5.83
N TYR A 524 7.54 25.86 -5.65
CA TYR A 524 7.95 24.93 -6.70
C TYR A 524 6.90 23.85 -6.94
N ALA A 525 6.35 23.30 -5.86
CA ALA A 525 5.27 22.31 -5.93
C ALA A 525 4.06 22.86 -6.71
N LYS A 526 3.65 24.10 -6.41
CA LYS A 526 2.60 24.80 -7.15
C LYS A 526 2.95 25.01 -8.63
N TYR A 527 4.21 25.34 -8.94
CA TYR A 527 4.68 25.54 -10.31
C TYR A 527 4.61 24.26 -11.16
N ILE A 528 4.98 23.10 -10.59
CA ILE A 528 4.97 21.83 -11.31
C ILE A 528 3.61 21.11 -11.28
N SER A 529 2.72 21.49 -10.35
CA SER A 529 1.39 20.91 -10.13
C SER A 529 0.51 20.93 -11.38
N LYS A 530 -0.24 19.84 -11.61
CA LYS A 530 -1.18 19.69 -12.73
C LYS A 530 -2.42 18.93 -12.27
N ALA A 531 -3.58 19.43 -12.67
CA ALA A 531 -4.84 18.71 -12.49
C ALA A 531 -4.88 17.43 -13.34
N PRO A 532 -5.54 16.35 -12.88
CA PRO A 532 -6.28 16.24 -11.63
C PRO A 532 -5.41 15.90 -10.41
N LEU A 533 -4.09 15.76 -10.56
CA LEU A 533 -3.15 15.37 -9.51
C LEU A 533 -2.46 16.59 -8.87
N ASN A 534 -3.23 17.53 -8.30
CA ASN A 534 -2.62 18.73 -7.74
C ASN A 534 -1.64 18.40 -6.61
N LEU A 535 -0.50 19.09 -6.59
CA LEU A 535 0.57 18.87 -5.62
C LEU A 535 0.60 19.99 -4.57
N SER A 536 0.33 19.61 -3.33
CA SER A 536 0.57 20.45 -2.16
C SER A 536 1.87 20.05 -1.48
N PHE A 537 2.60 21.02 -0.93
CA PHE A 537 3.88 20.77 -0.28
C PHE A 537 4.02 21.66 0.95
N LEU A 538 4.44 21.08 2.07
CA LEU A 538 4.64 21.77 3.34
C LEU A 538 6.00 21.39 3.93
N GLN A 539 6.64 22.35 4.59
CA GLN A 539 7.88 22.14 5.36
C GLN A 539 7.60 21.91 6.85
N SER A 540 6.41 22.26 7.31
CA SER A 540 5.97 22.08 8.69
C SER A 540 4.48 21.80 8.76
N LEU A 541 4.09 20.98 9.73
CA LEU A 541 2.71 20.73 10.14
C LEU A 541 2.76 20.19 11.57
N THR A 542 1.99 20.79 12.47
CA THR A 542 1.95 20.38 13.88
C THR A 542 0.67 19.60 14.21
N PRO A 543 0.68 18.77 15.26
CA PRO A 543 -0.54 18.10 15.72
C PRO A 543 -1.68 19.09 16.04
N GLU A 544 -1.34 20.27 16.59
CA GLU A 544 -2.31 21.29 17.00
C GLU A 544 -3.08 21.87 15.82
N GLN A 545 -2.42 22.01 14.65
CA GLN A 545 -3.06 22.44 13.41
C GLN A 545 -4.09 21.42 12.90
N LEU A 546 -3.95 20.14 13.26
CA LEU A 546 -4.88 19.08 12.88
C LEU A 546 -6.04 18.90 13.87
N THR A 547 -5.89 19.34 15.12
CA THR A 547 -6.90 19.22 16.20
C THR A 547 -8.31 19.67 15.81
N PRO A 548 -8.53 20.80 15.09
CA PRO A 548 -9.87 21.25 14.71
C PRO A 548 -10.64 20.21 13.88
N PHE A 549 -9.94 19.40 13.08
CA PHE A 549 -10.53 18.39 12.21
C PHE A 549 -10.75 17.05 12.93
N VAL A 550 -10.06 16.83 14.05
CA VAL A 550 -10.23 15.63 14.90
C VAL A 550 -11.44 15.78 15.83
N ASN A 551 -11.67 16.99 16.36
CA ASN A 551 -12.70 17.27 17.38
C ASN A 551 -14.02 17.84 16.84
N GLY A 552 -14.12 18.13 15.54
CA GLY A 552 -15.26 18.81 14.90
C GLY A 552 -16.59 18.04 14.82
N GLY A 553 -16.75 16.94 15.57
CA GLY A 553 -18.01 16.18 15.67
C GLY A 553 -18.83 16.44 16.95
N LYS A 554 -18.41 17.39 17.79
CA LYS A 554 -19.18 17.86 18.95
C LYS A 554 -19.37 19.37 18.88
N ARG A 555 -20.33 19.80 18.07
CA ARG A 555 -21.03 21.08 18.28
C ARG A 555 -22.52 20.83 18.13
#